data_AF-S0KHD1-F1
#
_entry.id   AF-S0KHD1-F1
#
_cell.length_a   1.000
_cell.length_b   1.000
_cell.length_c   1.000
_cell.angle_alpha   90.00
_cell.angle_beta   90.00
_cell.angle_gamma   90.00
#
_symmetry.space_group_name_H-M   'P 1'
#
loop_
_entity.id
_entity.type
_entity.pdbx_description
1 polymer ?
#
loop_
_entity_poly.entity_id
_entity_poly.type
_entity_poly.pdbx_seq_one_letter_code
_entity_poly.pdbx_strand_id
1 'polypeptide(L)' 'MDRTKAIGGDTTSQAVNDNDLVKQTKAGQTNKIINLNPQVWYLAGSGLQALDIMIEDVSKAL' A
#
# COMPACT_ATOMS: atom_id res chain seq x y z
N MET A 1 2.61 0.31 -1.11
CA MET A 1 3.13 0.89 0.14
C MET A 1 3.68 2.26 -0.14
N ASP A 2 3.46 3.21 0.75
CA ASP A 2 4.08 4.54 0.67
C ASP A 2 5.02 4.71 1.87
N ARG A 3 6.33 4.74 1.58
CA ARG A 3 7.38 4.93 2.60
C ARG A 3 7.23 6.28 3.29
N THR A 4 6.91 7.33 2.55
CA THR A 4 6.83 8.69 3.07
C THR A 4 5.70 8.80 4.09
N LYS A 5 4.57 8.11 3.84
CA LYS A 5 3.52 7.92 4.85
C LYS A 5 4.00 7.13 6.08
N ALA A 6 4.84 6.13 5.90
CA ALA A 6 5.36 5.33 7.01
C ALA A 6 6.19 6.20 7.97
N ILE A 7 7.10 7.02 7.45
CA ILE A 7 8.07 7.80 8.25
C ILE A 7 7.59 9.23 8.57
N GLY A 8 6.34 9.59 8.24
CA GLY A 8 5.78 10.91 8.53
C GLY A 8 6.35 12.06 7.69
N GLY A 9 6.79 11.79 6.45
CA GLY A 9 7.24 12.83 5.52
C GLY A 9 6.09 13.49 4.74
N ASP A 10 6.41 14.35 3.78
CA ASP A 10 5.43 15.05 2.95
C ASP A 10 4.62 14.08 2.06
N THR A 11 3.30 14.07 2.22
CA THR A 11 2.37 13.16 1.52
C THR A 11 1.59 13.86 0.40
N THR A 12 1.92 15.11 0.07
CA THR A 12 1.26 15.90 -0.97
C THR A 12 1.63 15.46 -2.39
N SER A 13 2.65 14.60 -2.55
CA SER A 13 3.04 14.03 -3.85
C SER A 13 1.91 13.18 -4.44
N GLN A 14 1.63 13.39 -5.73
CA GLN A 14 0.66 12.60 -6.50
C GLN A 14 0.86 11.11 -6.24
N ALA A 15 -0.24 10.40 -5.96
CA ALA A 15 -0.19 8.97 -5.73
C ALA A 15 0.42 8.29 -6.96
N VAL A 16 1.41 7.41 -6.75
CA VAL A 16 2.01 6.59 -7.84
C VAL A 16 0.93 5.86 -8.65
N ASN A 17 -0.22 5.60 -8.02
CA ASN A 17 -1.39 4.96 -8.61
C ASN A 17 -2.04 5.78 -9.74
N ASP A 18 -1.89 7.12 -9.75
CA ASP A 18 -2.47 8.00 -10.77
C ASP A 18 -1.58 8.17 -12.02
N ASN A 19 -0.46 7.45 -12.07
CA ASN A 19 0.47 7.46 -13.18
C ASN A 19 -0.08 6.72 -14.42
N ASP A 20 0.04 7.34 -15.61
CA ASP A 20 -0.52 6.79 -16.85
C ASP A 20 0.14 5.48 -17.32
N LEU A 21 1.41 5.23 -16.97
CA LEU A 21 2.08 3.95 -17.20
C LEU A 21 1.50 2.87 -16.27
N VAL A 22 1.20 3.22 -15.01
CA VAL A 22 0.59 2.29 -14.04
C VAL A 22 -0.82 1.91 -14.48
N LYS A 23 -1.61 2.87 -14.97
CA LYS A 23 -2.96 2.63 -15.53
C LYS A 23 -2.97 1.67 -16.71
N GLN A 24 -1.88 1.59 -17.47
CA GLN A 24 -1.75 0.66 -18.61
C GLN A 24 -1.41 -0.78 -18.18
N THR A 25 -0.99 -1.00 -16.94
CA THR A 25 -0.72 -2.35 -16.45
C THR A 25 -2.02 -3.14 -16.27
N LYS A 26 -1.92 -4.48 -16.22
CA LYS A 26 -3.08 -5.32 -15.90
C LYS A 26 -3.73 -4.94 -14.57
N ALA A 27 -2.92 -4.65 -13.55
CA ALA A 27 -3.41 -4.25 -12.23
C ALA A 27 -4.16 -2.91 -12.26
N GLY A 28 -3.65 -1.92 -13.02
CA GLY A 28 -4.32 -0.65 -13.25
C GLY A 28 -5.64 -0.81 -14.01
N GLN A 29 -5.64 -1.61 -15.07
CA GLN A 29 -6.84 -1.88 -15.89
C GLN A 29 -7.93 -2.65 -15.14
N THR A 30 -7.56 -3.56 -14.23
CA THR A 30 -8.54 -4.33 -13.44
C THR A 30 -8.85 -3.70 -12.09
N ASN A 31 -8.42 -2.46 -11.85
CA ASN A 31 -8.60 -1.76 -10.57
C ASN A 31 -8.13 -2.59 -9.35
N LYS A 32 -7.04 -3.35 -9.52
CA LYS A 32 -6.43 -4.24 -8.51
C LYS A 32 -5.13 -3.62 -7.95
N ILE A 33 -5.10 -2.30 -7.80
CA ILE A 33 -3.99 -1.59 -7.13
C ILE A 33 -4.35 -1.49 -5.64
N ILE A 34 -3.69 -2.31 -4.82
CA ILE A 34 -4.00 -2.40 -3.39
C ILE A 34 -3.05 -1.53 -2.58
N ASN A 35 -3.62 -0.58 -1.84
CA ASN A 35 -2.89 0.20 -0.85
C ASN A 35 -2.87 -0.57 0.47
N LEU A 36 -1.66 -0.82 0.94
CA LEU A 36 -1.40 -1.60 2.14
C LEU A 36 -0.88 -0.63 3.23
N ASN A 37 -1.10 -0.96 4.50
CA ASN A 37 -0.80 -0.10 5.64
C ASN A 37 0.73 0.09 5.80
N PRO A 38 1.25 1.30 5.57
CA PRO A 38 2.68 1.51 5.54
C PRO A 38 3.34 1.36 6.93
N GLN A 39 2.60 1.54 8.03
CA GLN A 39 3.18 1.40 9.38
C GLN A 39 3.55 -0.06 9.66
N VAL A 40 2.64 -1.01 9.42
CA VAL A 40 2.91 -2.42 9.73
C VAL A 40 3.86 -3.07 8.74
N TRP A 41 3.86 -2.62 7.49
CA TRP A 41 4.67 -3.22 6.44
C TRP A 41 6.06 -2.60 6.27
N TYR A 42 6.28 -1.37 6.74
CA TYR A 42 7.56 -0.67 6.61
C TYR A 42 8.28 -0.46 7.96
N LEU A 43 7.54 -0.23 9.05
CA LEU A 43 8.11 0.11 10.36
C LEU A 43 7.92 -0.95 11.43
N ALA A 44 6.82 -1.72 11.40
CA ALA A 44 6.56 -2.66 12.48
C ALA A 44 7.50 -3.87 12.43
N GLY A 45 8.04 -4.21 13.61
CA GLY A 45 8.54 -5.54 13.91
C GLY A 45 7.39 -6.50 14.26
N SER A 46 7.68 -7.79 14.28
CA SER A 46 6.73 -8.88 14.54
C SER A 46 5.77 -8.63 15.72
N GLY A 47 4.48 -8.98 15.54
CA GLY A 47 3.44 -8.91 16.57
C GLY A 47 2.07 -9.36 16.04
N LEU A 48 1.20 -9.89 16.91
CA LEU A 48 -0.10 -10.47 16.50
C LEU A 48 -1.04 -9.43 15.88
N GLN A 49 -1.06 -8.20 16.39
CA GLN A 49 -1.84 -7.11 15.79
C GLN A 49 -1.32 -6.71 14.41
N ALA A 50 0.01 -6.67 14.23
CA ALA A 50 0.60 -6.38 12.93
C ALA A 50 0.26 -7.49 11.91
N LEU A 51 0.29 -8.75 12.35
CA LEU A 51 -0.10 -9.89 11.52
C LEU A 51 -1.58 -9.81 11.09
N ASP A 52 -2.49 -9.47 12.01
CA ASP A 52 -3.91 -9.33 11.70
C ASP A 52 -4.16 -8.25 10.63
N ILE A 53 -3.51 -7.09 10.77
CA ILE A 53 -3.56 -6.00 9.77
C ILE A 53 -2.97 -6.46 8.43
N MET A 54 -1.85 -7.20 8.45
CA MET A 54 -1.24 -7.73 7.21
C MET A 54 -2.16 -8.72 6.50
N ILE A 55 -2.87 -9.59 7.24
CA ILE A 55 -3.83 -10.54 6.68
C ILE A 55 -4.99 -9.78 6.05
N GLU A 56 -5.59 -8.82 6.76
CA GLU A 56 -6.69 -7.99 6.26
C GLU A 56 -6.29 -7.25 4.96
N ASP A 57 -5.08 -6.69 4.94
CA ASP A 57 -4.52 -5.99 3.79
C ASP A 57 -4.33 -6.89 2.57
N VAL A 58 -3.87 -8.13 2.76
CA VAL A 58 -3.73 -9.10 1.66
C VAL A 58 -5.10 -9.61 1.21
N SER A 59 -6.07 -9.78 2.12
CA SER A 59 -7.42 -10.19 1.76
C SER A 59 -8.12 -9.20 0.81
N LYS A 60 -7.76 -7.92 0.84
CA LYS A 60 -8.26 -6.90 -0.12
C LYS A 60 -7.80 -7.17 -1.56
N ALA A 61 -6.76 -7.98 -1.77
CA ALA A 61 -6.24 -8.31 -3.09
C ALA A 61 -6.98 -9.47 -3.78
N LEU A 62 -7.70 -10.29 -3.02
CA LEU A 62 -8.52 -11.40 -3.53
C LEU A 62 -9.70 -10.87 -4.36
#